data_AF-A0A6M8W9U0-F1
#
_entry.id   AF-A0A6M8W9U0-F1
#
_cell.length_a   1.000
_cell.length_b   1.000
_cell.length_c   1.000
_cell.angle_alpha   90.00
_cell.angle_beta   90.00
_cell.angle_gamma   90.00
#
_symmetry.space_group_name_H-M   'P 1'
#
loop_
_entity.id
_entity.type
_entity.pdbx_description
1 polymer ?
#
loop_
_entity_poly.entity_id
_entity_poly.type
_entity_poly.pdbx_seq_one_letter_code
_entity_poly.pdbx_strand_id
1 'polypeptide(L)'
;MRNRDTNMGLLRRGVTLVELMALVVVLGVLAGFSVPNYFKYTDTARASDTKATLGMARAAISSYHDSAAAANGSAGYPTLSQLETVGTVVPRAFPANPFNSSSDVQVATWVADTPPVFGTAGWNYDPSTGRFWANSDTDNVHENEW
;
A
#
# COMPACT_ATOMS: atom_id res chain seq x y z
N MET A 1 -35.40 12.00 64.32
CA MET A 1 -34.42 13.05 63.93
C MET A 1 -33.33 12.41 63.07
N ARG A 2 -33.38 12.54 61.73
CA ARG A 2 -32.17 12.40 60.88
C ARG A 2 -32.36 13.14 59.56
N ASN A 3 -31.33 13.91 59.22
CA ASN A 3 -31.27 15.02 58.27
C ASN A 3 -31.11 14.59 56.80
N ARG A 4 -31.84 15.31 55.94
CA ARG A 4 -31.48 15.92 54.64
C ARG A 4 -30.48 15.19 53.72
N ASP A 5 -31.04 14.61 52.65
CA ASP A 5 -30.31 14.27 51.43
C ASP A 5 -30.38 15.45 50.44
N THR A 6 -29.38 16.34 50.49
CA THR A 6 -29.19 17.37 49.45
C THR A 6 -28.65 16.72 48.18
N ASN A 7 -29.54 16.24 47.32
CA ASN A 7 -29.21 15.89 45.93
C ASN A 7 -28.85 17.19 45.18
N MET A 8 -27.56 17.49 45.09
CA MET A 8 -27.04 18.54 44.20
C MET A 8 -27.16 18.04 42.76
N GLY A 9 -28.33 18.26 42.16
CA GLY A 9 -28.55 18.00 40.74
C GLY A 9 -27.56 18.83 39.93
N LEU A 10 -26.57 18.16 39.34
CA LEU A 10 -25.75 18.73 38.26
C LEU A 10 -26.71 19.29 37.21
N LEU A 11 -26.67 20.61 36.99
CA LEU A 11 -27.49 21.33 36.02
C LEU A 11 -27.38 20.66 34.65
N ARG A 12 -28.43 19.94 34.24
CA ARG A 12 -28.55 19.41 32.87
C ARG A 12 -28.82 20.58 31.93
N ARG A 13 -27.78 21.07 31.27
CA ARG A 13 -27.85 22.11 30.24
C ARG A 13 -28.15 21.45 28.89
N GLY A 14 -29.25 21.86 28.25
CA GLY A 14 -29.62 21.43 26.90
C GLY A 14 -28.84 22.20 25.82
N VAL A 15 -28.53 21.53 24.70
CA VAL A 15 -27.93 22.14 23.51
C VAL A 15 -28.99 23.00 22.81
N THR A 16 -28.62 24.20 22.36
CA THR A 16 -29.58 25.09 21.66
C THR A 16 -29.62 24.78 20.16
N LEU A 17 -30.76 25.06 19.51
CA LEU A 17 -30.87 24.94 18.04
C LEU A 17 -29.85 25.85 17.33
N VAL A 18 -29.60 27.03 17.87
CA VAL A 18 -28.61 27.97 17.32
C VAL A 18 -27.19 27.40 17.41
N GLU A 19 -26.86 26.73 18.52
CA GLU A 19 -25.58 26.06 18.72
C GLU A 19 -25.36 24.92 17.72
N LEU A 20 -26.40 24.12 17.48
CA LEU A 20 -26.35 23.08 16.44
C LEU A 20 -26.17 23.70 15.04
N MET A 21 -26.94 24.75 14.71
CA MET A 21 -26.86 25.42 13.40
C MET A 21 -25.49 26.04 13.14
N ALA A 22 -24.94 26.75 14.12
CA ALA A 22 -23.59 27.31 14.02
C ALA A 22 -22.53 26.19 13.88
N LEU A 23 -22.69 25.05 14.57
CA LEU A 23 -21.79 23.90 14.43
C LEU A 23 -21.81 23.32 13.01
N VAL A 24 -23.00 23.09 12.44
CA VAL A 24 -23.09 22.48 11.10
C VAL A 24 -22.53 23.40 10.02
N VAL A 25 -22.68 24.73 10.19
CA VAL A 25 -22.05 25.73 9.31
C VAL A 25 -20.53 25.66 9.39
N VAL A 26 -19.96 25.63 10.60
CA VAL A 26 -18.51 25.54 10.79
C VAL A 26 -17.96 24.20 10.24
N LEU A 27 -18.62 23.09 10.54
CA LEU A 27 -18.26 21.76 10.00
C LEU A 27 -18.34 21.72 8.47
N GLY A 28 -19.33 22.38 7.86
CA GLY A 28 -19.47 22.48 6.40
C GLY A 28 -18.30 23.21 5.73
N VAL A 29 -17.84 24.32 6.32
CA VAL A 29 -16.68 25.07 5.81
C VAL A 29 -15.38 24.26 5.96
N LEU A 30 -15.18 23.63 7.13
CA LEU A 30 -14.00 22.79 7.38
C LEU A 30 -13.96 21.57 6.46
N ALA A 31 -15.10 20.92 6.23
CA ALA A 31 -15.20 19.77 5.33
C ALA A 31 -14.86 20.18 3.88
N GLY A 32 -15.37 21.32 3.41
CA GLY A 32 -15.07 21.82 2.06
C GLY A 32 -13.57 22.05 1.79
N PHE A 33 -12.82 22.50 2.80
CA PHE A 33 -11.37 22.70 2.67
C PHE A 33 -10.57 21.39 2.83
N SER A 34 -11.05 20.43 3.62
CA SER A 34 -10.28 19.23 3.96
C SER A 34 -10.34 18.10 2.92
N VAL A 35 -11.40 18.01 2.12
CA VAL A 35 -11.60 16.95 1.12
C VAL A 35 -10.51 16.87 0.04
N PRO A 36 -10.07 17.97 -0.62
CA PRO A 36 -9.17 17.86 -1.76
C PRO A 36 -7.77 17.33 -1.42
N ASN A 37 -7.31 17.51 -0.17
CA ASN A 37 -5.99 17.04 0.25
C ASN A 37 -6.00 15.55 0.63
N TYR A 38 -7.12 15.01 1.09
CA TYR A 38 -7.21 13.61 1.56
C TYR A 38 -6.82 12.60 0.47
N PHE A 39 -7.35 12.77 -0.75
CA PHE A 39 -7.07 11.85 -1.88
C PHE A 39 -5.60 11.87 -2.32
N LYS A 40 -4.94 13.03 -2.28
CA LYS A 40 -3.52 13.14 -2.63
C LYS A 40 -2.62 12.42 -1.63
N TYR A 41 -2.97 12.45 -0.35
CA TYR A 41 -2.22 11.73 0.69
C TYR A 41 -2.36 10.22 0.56
N THR A 42 -3.55 9.72 0.21
CA THR A 42 -3.76 8.28 0.01
C THR A 42 -2.96 7.77 -1.19
N ASP A 43 -2.93 8.51 -2.30
CA ASP A 43 -2.18 8.09 -3.48
C ASP A 43 -0.67 8.15 -3.24
N THR A 44 -0.19 9.17 -2.53
CA THR A 44 1.23 9.26 -2.14
C THR A 44 1.63 8.12 -1.19
N ALA A 45 0.75 7.74 -0.26
CA ALA A 45 0.99 6.61 0.64
C ALA A 45 1.08 5.28 -0.14
N ARG A 46 0.10 5.02 -1.03
CA ARG A 46 0.09 3.84 -1.91
C ARG A 46 1.35 3.78 -2.80
N ALA A 47 1.76 4.92 -3.36
CA ALA A 47 2.97 5.04 -4.14
C ALA A 47 4.23 4.69 -3.32
N SER A 48 4.34 5.22 -2.10
CA SER A 48 5.45 4.94 -1.19
C SER A 48 5.52 3.46 -0.81
N ASP A 49 4.38 2.83 -0.50
CA ASP A 49 4.30 1.42 -0.14
C ASP A 49 4.69 0.51 -1.32
N THR A 50 4.26 0.89 -2.52
CA THR A 50 4.62 0.18 -3.76
C THR A 50 6.12 0.27 -4.03
N LYS A 51 6.71 1.48 -3.95
CA LYS A 51 8.17 1.68 -4.09
C LYS A 51 8.97 0.87 -3.07
N ALA A 52 8.52 0.85 -1.81
CA ALA A 52 9.16 0.07 -0.77
C ALA A 52 9.15 -1.43 -1.11
N THR A 53 8.02 -1.95 -1.60
CA THR A 53 7.88 -3.35 -2.00
C THR A 53 8.74 -3.69 -3.21
N LEU A 54 8.74 -2.83 -4.24
CA LEU A 54 9.58 -3.00 -5.43
C LEU A 54 11.08 -2.99 -5.07
N GLY A 55 11.51 -2.06 -4.22
CA GLY A 55 12.90 -1.97 -3.76
C GLY A 55 13.34 -3.22 -2.99
N MET A 56 12.51 -3.70 -2.08
CA MET A 56 12.75 -4.94 -1.33
C MET A 56 12.85 -6.15 -2.27
N ALA A 57 11.89 -6.30 -3.19
CA ALA A 57 11.84 -7.43 -4.13
C ALA A 57 13.06 -7.47 -5.04
N ARG A 58 13.40 -6.33 -5.66
CA ARG A 58 14.51 -6.22 -6.61
C ARG A 58 15.86 -6.44 -5.95
N ALA A 59 16.06 -5.91 -4.74
CA ALA A 59 17.27 -6.15 -3.96
C ALA A 59 17.43 -7.63 -3.56
N ALA A 60 16.32 -8.30 -3.20
CA ALA A 60 16.33 -9.72 -2.90
C ALA A 60 16.65 -10.56 -4.16
N ILE A 61 16.05 -10.23 -5.31
CA ILE A 61 16.31 -10.91 -6.58
C ILE A 61 17.77 -10.72 -7.02
N SER A 62 18.33 -9.52 -6.91
CA SER A 62 19.73 -9.27 -7.25
C SER A 62 20.69 -10.02 -6.33
N SER A 63 20.42 -10.02 -5.01
CA SER A 63 21.22 -10.77 -4.05
C SER A 63 21.18 -12.28 -4.30
N TYR A 64 20.03 -12.83 -4.68
CA TYR A 64 19.91 -14.24 -5.08
C TYR A 64 20.73 -14.53 -6.34
N HIS A 65 20.62 -13.69 -7.37
CA HIS A 65 21.33 -13.85 -8.63
C HIS A 65 22.86 -13.86 -8.42
N ASP A 66 23.38 -12.95 -7.60
CA ASP A 66 24.81 -12.87 -7.27
C ASP A 66 25.28 -14.08 -6.46
N SER A 67 24.46 -14.54 -5.51
CA SER A 67 24.74 -15.73 -4.70
C SER A 67 24.73 -17.01 -5.54
N ALA A 68 23.80 -17.11 -6.50
CA ALA A 68 23.73 -18.23 -7.44
C ALA A 68 24.97 -18.28 -8.35
N ALA A 69 25.43 -17.12 -8.83
CA ALA A 69 26.67 -17.01 -9.59
C ALA A 69 27.89 -17.48 -8.79
N ALA A 70 27.97 -17.08 -7.51
CA ALA A 70 29.07 -17.48 -6.63
C ALA A 70 29.07 -18.99 -6.28
N ALA A 71 27.88 -19.57 -6.06
CA ALA A 71 27.75 -20.96 -5.64
C ALA A 71 27.88 -21.96 -6.81
N ASN A 72 27.26 -21.64 -7.95
CA ASN A 72 27.06 -22.59 -9.04
C ASN A 72 27.81 -22.21 -10.34
N GLY A 73 28.52 -21.09 -10.34
CA GLY A 73 29.20 -20.57 -11.53
C GLY A 73 28.25 -20.09 -12.64
N SER A 74 26.95 -19.98 -12.35
CA SER A 74 25.92 -19.53 -13.28
C SER A 74 24.97 -18.56 -12.58
N ALA A 75 24.83 -17.38 -13.17
CA ALA A 75 24.02 -16.29 -12.64
C ALA A 75 22.57 -16.47 -13.11
N GLY A 76 21.80 -17.26 -12.36
CA GLY A 76 20.39 -17.51 -12.62
C GLY A 76 19.51 -16.61 -11.78
N TYR A 77 18.46 -16.04 -12.38
CA TYR A 77 17.36 -15.43 -11.64
C TYR A 77 16.50 -16.50 -10.96
N PRO A 78 15.84 -16.18 -9.83
CA PRO A 78 14.98 -17.15 -9.16
C PRO A 78 13.78 -17.53 -10.03
N THR A 79 13.31 -18.76 -9.90
CA THR A 79 11.98 -19.15 -10.42
C THR A 79 10.88 -18.49 -9.58
N LEU A 80 9.64 -18.41 -10.10
CA LEU A 80 8.51 -17.88 -9.33
C LEU A 80 8.36 -18.61 -7.98
N SER A 81 8.46 -19.94 -7.97
CA SER A 81 8.35 -20.74 -6.76
C SER A 81 9.44 -20.40 -5.73
N GLN A 82 10.67 -20.16 -6.17
CA GLN A 82 11.76 -19.73 -5.27
C GLN A 82 11.55 -18.31 -4.75
N LEU A 83 11.02 -17.42 -5.60
CA LEU A 83 10.71 -16.04 -5.22
C LEU A 83 9.62 -15.97 -4.15
N GLU A 84 8.61 -16.83 -4.23
CA GLU A 84 7.50 -16.88 -3.27
C GLU A 84 7.84 -17.68 -2.00
N THR A 85 8.87 -18.53 -2.05
CA THR A 85 9.30 -19.32 -0.89
C THR A 85 10.05 -18.42 0.10
N VAL A 86 9.39 -18.13 1.23
CA VAL A 86 9.97 -17.34 2.33
C VAL A 86 11.28 -17.97 2.81
N GLY A 87 12.32 -17.13 2.91
CA GLY A 87 13.66 -17.54 3.34
C GLY A 87 14.55 -18.07 2.21
N THR A 88 14.03 -18.23 0.98
CA THR A 88 14.86 -18.56 -0.19
C THR A 88 15.37 -17.31 -0.89
N VAL A 89 14.46 -16.44 -1.33
CA VAL A 89 14.80 -15.16 -1.98
C VAL A 89 14.38 -14.00 -1.10
N VAL A 90 13.11 -13.96 -0.70
CA VAL A 90 12.55 -12.89 0.12
C VAL A 90 12.45 -13.31 1.60
N PRO A 91 12.69 -12.40 2.54
CA PRO A 91 12.65 -12.71 3.98
C PRO A 91 11.22 -12.85 4.52
N ARG A 92 10.21 -12.37 3.79
CA ARG A 92 8.79 -12.47 4.11
C ARG A 92 7.95 -12.52 2.84
N ALA A 93 6.70 -12.96 2.96
CA ALA A 93 5.73 -12.90 1.86
C ALA A 93 5.54 -11.45 1.37
N PHE A 94 5.21 -11.31 0.08
CA PHE A 94 4.91 -10.01 -0.50
C PHE A 94 3.66 -9.40 0.14
N PRO A 95 3.69 -8.10 0.48
CA PRO A 95 2.48 -7.40 0.90
C PRO A 95 1.52 -7.28 -0.29
N ALA A 96 0.25 -7.01 0.02
CA ALA A 96 -0.73 -6.68 -1.00
C ALA A 96 -0.34 -5.40 -1.74
N ASN A 97 -0.45 -5.41 -3.08
CA ASN A 97 -0.32 -4.21 -3.89
C ASN A 97 -1.41 -3.21 -3.47
N PRO A 98 -1.06 -1.99 -3.06
CA PRO A 98 -2.02 -0.98 -2.60
C PRO A 98 -3.07 -0.53 -3.63
N PHE A 99 -2.86 -0.82 -4.92
CA PHE A 99 -3.73 -0.40 -6.03
C PHE A 99 -4.75 -1.47 -6.45
N ASN A 100 -4.47 -2.75 -6.22
CA ASN A 100 -5.40 -3.84 -6.57
C ASN A 100 -5.69 -4.83 -5.42
N SER A 101 -5.13 -4.57 -4.23
CA SER A 101 -5.33 -5.35 -2.99
C SER A 101 -4.94 -6.83 -3.05
N SER A 102 -4.17 -7.24 -4.06
CA SER A 102 -3.67 -8.62 -4.20
C SER A 102 -2.20 -8.72 -3.78
N SER A 103 -1.83 -9.78 -3.08
CA SER A 103 -0.43 -10.08 -2.72
C SER A 103 0.24 -11.08 -3.66
N ASP A 104 -0.53 -11.65 -4.58
CA ASP A 104 -0.05 -12.73 -5.43
C ASP A 104 0.96 -12.20 -6.46
N VAL A 105 1.94 -13.04 -6.80
CA VAL A 105 2.90 -12.77 -7.86
C VAL A 105 2.59 -13.67 -9.04
N GLN A 106 2.53 -13.10 -10.25
CA GLN A 106 2.40 -13.89 -11.47
C GLN A 106 3.62 -13.73 -12.37
N VAL A 107 3.84 -14.74 -13.21
CA VAL A 107 4.85 -14.67 -14.25
C VAL A 107 4.33 -13.83 -15.41
N ALA A 108 5.15 -12.87 -15.83
CA ALA A 108 4.90 -12.05 -16.99
C ALA A 108 6.23 -11.77 -17.72
N THR A 109 6.19 -11.55 -19.03
CA THR A 109 7.37 -11.13 -19.80
C THR A 109 7.45 -9.62 -19.78
N TRP A 110 8.61 -9.08 -19.40
CA TRP A 110 8.79 -7.64 -19.40
C TRP A 110 8.79 -7.08 -20.83
N VAL A 111 8.01 -6.02 -21.03
CA VAL A 111 8.02 -5.19 -22.24
C VAL A 111 8.44 -3.78 -21.83
N ALA A 112 9.45 -3.23 -22.49
CA ALA A 112 9.92 -1.87 -22.20
C ALA A 112 8.81 -0.85 -22.46
N ASP A 113 8.81 0.23 -21.67
CA ASP A 113 7.91 1.38 -21.76
C ASP A 113 6.42 1.11 -21.50
N THR A 114 5.95 -0.13 -21.71
CA THR A 114 4.57 -0.57 -21.50
C THR A 114 4.53 -1.99 -20.90
N PRO A 115 5.05 -2.17 -19.68
CA PRO A 115 5.02 -3.47 -19.05
C PRO A 115 3.58 -3.94 -18.85
N PRO A 116 3.29 -5.22 -19.12
CA PRO A 116 1.92 -5.69 -19.17
C PRO A 116 1.29 -5.67 -17.77
N VAL A 117 0.02 -5.26 -17.73
CA VAL A 117 -0.86 -5.33 -16.57
C VAL A 117 -2.06 -6.19 -16.95
N PHE A 118 -2.25 -7.32 -16.28
CA PHE A 118 -3.29 -8.31 -16.62
C PHE A 118 -3.62 -9.21 -15.44
N GLY A 119 -4.73 -9.95 -15.53
CA GLY A 119 -5.12 -10.88 -14.46
C GLY A 119 -5.44 -10.16 -13.15
N THR A 120 -5.33 -10.89 -12.02
CA THR A 120 -5.73 -10.42 -10.69
C THR A 120 -4.58 -10.44 -9.67
N ALA A 121 -3.35 -10.75 -10.10
CA ALA A 121 -2.20 -10.75 -9.22
C ALA A 121 -1.82 -9.33 -8.77
N GLY A 122 -1.15 -9.19 -7.64
CA GLY A 122 -0.64 -7.91 -7.16
C GLY A 122 0.61 -7.46 -7.91
N TRP A 123 1.45 -8.43 -8.26
CA TRP A 123 2.80 -8.20 -8.73
C TRP A 123 3.10 -9.06 -9.95
N ASN A 124 4.00 -8.56 -10.78
CA ASN A 124 4.48 -9.26 -11.96
C ASN A 124 5.98 -9.51 -11.82
N TYR A 125 6.40 -10.69 -12.25
CA TYR A 125 7.79 -11.10 -12.23
C TYR A 125 8.19 -11.76 -13.55
N ASP A 126 9.32 -11.33 -14.10
CA ASP A 126 9.95 -11.92 -15.27
C ASP A 126 11.17 -12.75 -14.83
N PRO A 127 11.07 -14.09 -14.78
CA PRO A 127 12.18 -14.96 -14.38
C PRO A 127 13.31 -15.00 -15.41
N SER A 128 13.10 -14.54 -16.64
CA SER A 128 14.16 -14.52 -17.66
C SER A 128 15.09 -13.32 -17.51
N THR A 129 14.56 -12.20 -17.00
CA THR A 129 15.30 -10.93 -16.86
C THR A 129 15.45 -10.47 -15.42
N GLY A 130 14.82 -11.15 -14.46
CA GLY A 130 14.81 -10.77 -13.05
C GLY A 130 13.98 -9.52 -12.75
N ARG A 131 13.19 -9.03 -13.70
CA ARG A 131 12.40 -7.80 -13.51
C ARG A 131 11.17 -8.06 -12.66
N PHE A 132 10.89 -7.14 -11.76
CA PHE A 132 9.74 -7.18 -10.85
C PHE A 132 9.04 -5.81 -10.87
N TRP A 133 7.73 -5.81 -11.10
CA TRP A 133 6.91 -4.59 -11.22
C TRP A 133 5.50 -4.78 -10.66
N ALA A 134 4.79 -3.68 -10.47
CA ALA A 134 3.42 -3.67 -9.98
C ALA A 134 2.46 -4.15 -11.08
N ASN A 135 1.45 -4.94 -10.73
CA ASN A 135 0.38 -5.29 -11.67
C ASN A 135 -0.77 -4.27 -11.59
N SER A 136 -0.41 -3.02 -11.80
CA SER A 136 -1.30 -1.86 -11.79
C SER A 136 -0.74 -0.78 -12.71
N ASP A 137 -1.64 -0.04 -13.35
CA ASP A 137 -1.29 1.14 -14.16
C ASP A 137 -2.30 2.24 -13.83
N THR A 138 -1.99 3.00 -12.78
CA THR A 138 -2.84 4.11 -12.33
C THR A 138 -2.41 5.40 -13.02
N ASP A 139 -3.35 6.08 -13.66
CA ASP A 139 -3.12 7.37 -14.34
C ASP A 139 -2.37 8.36 -13.44
N ASN A 140 -1.29 8.95 -13.97
CA ASN A 140 -0.41 9.94 -13.33
C ASN A 140 0.50 9.42 -12.21
N VAL A 141 0.47 8.13 -11.88
CA VAL A 141 1.33 7.54 -10.84
C VAL A 141 2.58 6.89 -11.46
N HIS A 142 2.48 6.29 -12.65
CA HIS A 142 3.60 5.67 -13.37
C HIS A 142 4.36 4.62 -12.53
N GLU A 143 3.61 3.77 -11.83
CA GLU A 143 4.15 2.82 -10.82
C GLU A 143 5.17 1.83 -11.39
N ASN A 144 5.07 1.56 -12.70
CA ASN A 144 5.93 0.62 -13.41
C ASN A 144 7.25 1.24 -13.89
N GLU A 145 7.38 2.57 -13.85
CA GLU A 145 8.61 3.29 -14.20
C GLU A 145 9.60 3.40 -13.02
N TRP A 146 9.12 3.10 -11.80
CA TRP A 146 9.93 3.15 -10.58
C TRP A 146 10.78 1.91 -10.40
#